data_AF-A0A1G2PIZ0-F1
#
_entry.id   AF-A0A1G2PIZ0-F1
#
_cell.length_a   1.000
_cell.length_b   1.000
_cell.length_c   1.000
_cell.angle_alpha   90.00
_cell.angle_beta   90.00
_cell.angle_gamma   90.00
#
_symmetry.space_group_name_H-M   'P 1'
#
loop_
_entity.id
_entity.type
_entity.pdbx_description
1 polymer ?
#
loop_
_entity_poly.entity_id
_entity_poly.type
_entity_poly.pdbx_seq_one_letter_code
_entity_poly.pdbx_strand_id
1 'polypeptide(L)'
;MSITAATNLGEIAVRLPHVAEYLQREWGLHCVNCIANALDTFEDGMRLHGYSDKEITEALSAVNRIAGEPRPSGGETAVVS
;
A
#
# COMPACT_ATOMS: atom_id res chain seq x y z
N MET A 1 10.70 -4.40 5.54
CA MET A 1 11.32 -3.76 4.35
C MET A 1 10.97 -2.28 4.43
N SER A 2 11.91 -1.38 4.14
CA SER A 2 11.58 0.05 4.03
C SER A 2 10.99 0.34 2.67
N ILE A 3 9.81 0.98 2.63
CA ILE A 3 9.12 1.38 1.41
C ILE A 3 9.51 2.83 1.09
N THR A 4 9.84 3.09 -0.16
CA THR A 4 10.18 4.41 -0.69
C THR A 4 9.29 4.75 -1.89
N ALA A 5 9.31 6.01 -2.32
CA ALA A 5 8.60 6.47 -3.52
C ALA A 5 8.89 5.62 -4.77
N ALA A 6 10.15 5.17 -4.92
CA ALA A 6 10.59 4.35 -6.05
C ALA A 6 10.34 2.84 -5.88
N THR A 7 9.76 2.41 -4.75
CA THR A 7 9.46 0.99 -4.52
C THR A 7 8.37 0.54 -5.49
N ASN A 8 8.57 -0.60 -6.14
CA ASN A 8 7.60 -1.16 -7.06
C ASN A 8 6.34 -1.64 -6.32
N LEU A 9 5.15 -1.29 -6.82
CA LEU A 9 3.88 -1.69 -6.21
C LEU A 9 3.68 -3.21 -6.22
N GLY A 10 4.16 -3.91 -7.27
CA GLY A 10 4.17 -5.37 -7.32
C GLY A 10 5.03 -6.01 -6.22
N GLU A 11 6.18 -5.41 -5.90
CA GLU A 11 7.01 -5.88 -4.78
C GLU A 11 6.26 -5.75 -3.44
N ILE A 12 5.58 -4.63 -3.22
CA ILE A 12 4.77 -4.40 -2.00
C ILE A 12 3.65 -5.44 -1.93
N ALA A 13 2.93 -5.70 -3.02
CA ALA A 13 1.84 -6.67 -3.07
C ALA A 13 2.30 -8.09 -2.72
N VAL A 14 3.47 -8.51 -3.22
CA VAL A 14 4.01 -9.85 -2.98
C VAL A 14 4.58 -9.98 -1.56
N ARG A 15 5.36 -9.00 -1.10
CA ARG A 15 6.11 -9.10 0.16
C ARG A 15 5.30 -8.66 1.38
N LEU A 16 4.37 -7.74 1.19
CA LEU A 16 3.61 -7.06 2.23
C LEU A 16 2.12 -6.97 1.83
N PRO A 17 1.41 -8.10 1.65
CA PRO A 17 0.02 -8.10 1.16
C PRO A 17 -0.94 -7.29 2.04
N HIS A 18 -0.67 -7.17 3.35
CA HIS A 18 -1.44 -6.33 4.27
C HIS A 18 -1.24 -4.83 4.02
N VAL A 19 -0.07 -4.41 3.54
CA VAL A 19 0.18 -3.02 3.12
C VAL A 19 -0.54 -2.74 1.80
N ALA A 20 -0.51 -3.69 0.86
CA ALA A 20 -1.26 -3.56 -0.40
C ALA A 20 -2.77 -3.47 -0.15
N GLU A 21 -3.32 -4.24 0.80
CA GLU A 21 -4.70 -4.12 1.24
C GLU A 21 -5.02 -2.72 1.81
N TYR A 22 -4.13 -2.17 2.65
CA TYR A 22 -4.28 -0.81 3.18
C TYR A 22 -4.28 0.24 2.07
N LEU A 23 -3.36 0.15 1.10
CA LEU A 23 -3.30 1.05 -0.05
C LEU A 23 -4.56 0.97 -0.90
N GLN A 24 -5.12 -0.22 -1.09
CA GLN A 24 -6.38 -0.39 -1.78
C GLN A 24 -7.55 0.27 -1.04
N ARG A 25 -7.68 0.03 0.28
CA ARG A 25 -8.84 0.45 1.07
C ARG A 25 -8.83 1.94 1.40
N GLU A 26 -7.68 2.46 1.82
CA GLU A 26 -7.56 3.83 2.34
C GLU A 26 -7.14 4.84 1.26
N TRP A 27 -6.46 4.38 0.21
CA TRP A 27 -5.90 5.23 -0.84
C TRP A 27 -6.42 4.87 -2.24
N GLY A 28 -7.44 4.00 -2.34
CA GLY A 28 -8.09 3.68 -3.61
C GLY A 28 -7.20 3.05 -4.69
N LEU A 29 -6.01 2.57 -4.32
CA LEU A 29 -5.03 1.99 -5.26
C LEU A 29 -5.40 0.55 -5.61
N HIS A 30 -6.55 0.34 -6.24
CA HIS A 30 -6.97 -1.00 -6.68
C HIS A 30 -5.97 -1.63 -7.66
N CYS A 31 -5.21 -0.80 -8.39
CA CYS A 31 -4.14 -1.22 -9.29
C CYS A 31 -3.02 -1.99 -8.55
N VAL A 32 -2.82 -1.79 -7.24
CA VAL A 32 -1.81 -2.52 -6.46
C VAL A 32 -2.02 -4.04 -6.48
N ASN A 33 -3.23 -4.52 -6.78
CA ASN A 33 -3.57 -5.93 -6.92
C ASN A 33 -3.80 -6.38 -8.38
N CYS A 34 -3.50 -5.51 -9.35
CA CYS A 34 -3.61 -5.80 -10.78
C CYS A 34 -2.27 -6.26 -11.36
N ILE A 35 -2.30 -7.01 -12.46
CA ILE A 35 -1.08 -7.53 -13.13
C ILE A 35 -0.17 -6.41 -13.67
N ALA A 36 -0.71 -5.21 -13.87
CA ALA A 36 0.03 -4.04 -14.33
C ALA A 36 0.91 -3.40 -13.24
N ASN A 37 0.71 -3.74 -11.96
CA ASN A 37 1.46 -3.16 -10.82
C ASN A 37 2.98 -3.39 -10.90
N ALA A 38 3.41 -4.35 -11.71
CA ALA A 38 4.82 -4.69 -11.90
C ALA A 38 5.62 -3.56 -12.57
N LEU A 39 4.94 -2.59 -13.19
CA LEU A 39 5.58 -1.46 -13.86
C LEU A 39 5.50 -0.15 -13.07
N ASP A 40 4.65 -0.07 -12.05
CA ASP A 40 4.41 1.16 -11.31
C ASP A 40 5.27 1.25 -10.05
N THR A 41 5.90 2.40 -9.84
CA THR A 41 6.43 2.75 -8.53
C THR A 41 5.29 3.20 -7.60
N PHE A 42 5.56 3.24 -6.30
CA PHE A 42 4.61 3.76 -5.31
C PHE A 42 4.16 5.18 -5.66
N GLU A 43 5.11 6.06 -5.99
CA GLU A 43 4.82 7.44 -6.35
C GLU A 43 4.02 7.54 -7.64
N ASP A 44 4.42 6.81 -8.70
CA ASP A 44 3.71 6.85 -9.98
C ASP A 44 2.26 6.37 -9.84
N GLY A 45 2.03 5.28 -9.09
CA GLY A 45 0.68 4.79 -8.81
C GLY A 45 -0.18 5.79 -8.04
N MET A 46 0.41 6.48 -7.05
CA MET A 46 -0.29 7.53 -6.30
C MET A 46 -0.61 8.74 -7.19
N ARG A 47 0.36 9.19 -8.01
CA ARG A 47 0.18 10.35 -8.90
C ARG A 47 -0.86 10.08 -9.99
N LEU A 48 -0.92 8.85 -10.52
CA LEU A 48 -1.94 8.44 -11.48
C LEU A 48 -3.37 8.62 -10.93
N HIS A 49 -3.53 8.51 -9.61
CA HIS A 49 -4.79 8.69 -8.89
C HIS A 49 -4.99 10.12 -8.35
N GLY A 50 -4.11 11.06 -8.70
CA GLY A 50 -4.28 12.48 -8.42
C GLY A 50 -3.79 12.95 -7.04
N TYR A 51 -3.02 12.13 -6.32
CA TYR A 51 -2.47 12.52 -5.02
C TYR A 51 -1.32 13.53 -5.17
N SER A 52 -1.29 14.49 -4.25
CA SER A 52 -0.24 15.50 -4.14
C SER A 52 1.03 14.95 -3.46
N ASP A 53 2.16 15.66 -3.62
CA ASP A 53 3.44 15.30 -2.98
C ASP A 53 3.32 15.18 -1.43
N LYS A 54 2.47 16.02 -0.84
CA LYS A 54 2.18 16.00 0.61
C LYS A 54 1.47 14.70 0.99
N GLU A 55 0.42 14.34 0.26
CA GLU A 55 -0.34 13.10 0.50
C GLU A 55 0.51 11.85 0.23
N ILE A 56 1.39 11.88 -0.77
CA ILE A 56 2.34 10.79 -1.04
C ILE A 56 3.31 10.60 0.13
N THR A 57 3.78 11.70 0.71
CA THR A 57 4.65 11.66 1.90
C THR A 57 3.91 11.09 3.13
N GLU A 58 2.64 11.47 3.31
CA GLU A 58 1.78 10.96 4.38
C GLU A 58 1.52 9.45 4.21
N ALA A 59 1.21 9.01 2.98
CA ALA A 59 1.03 7.61 2.63
C ALA A 59 2.30 6.80 2.89
N LEU A 60 3.48 7.30 2.47
CA LEU A 60 4.78 6.66 2.72
C LEU A 60 5.04 6.47 4.22
N SER A 61 4.74 7.48 5.05
CA SER A 61 4.87 7.38 6.50
C SER A 61 3.95 6.31 7.08
N ALA A 62 2.69 6.26 6.63
CA ALA A 62 1.70 5.28 7.08
C ALA A 62 2.10 3.85 6.70
N VAL A 63 2.44 3.60 5.43
CA VAL A 63 2.79 2.25 4.96
C VAL A 63 4.06 1.72 5.59
N ASN A 64 5.07 2.57 5.88
CA ASN A 64 6.28 2.14 6.56
C ASN A 64 6.01 1.77 8.03
N ARG A 65 5.09 2.47 8.70
CA ARG A 65 4.64 2.10 10.04
C ARG A 65 3.95 0.75 10.02
N ILE A 66 2.99 0.56 9.12
CA ILE A 66 2.25 -0.69 8.96
C ILE A 66 3.18 -1.84 8.60
N ALA A 67 4.15 -1.63 7.70
CA ALA A 67 5.13 -2.64 7.30
C ALA A 67 6.07 -3.07 8.44
N GLY A 68 6.27 -2.20 9.44
CA GLY A 68 7.06 -2.48 10.65
C GLY A 68 6.25 -3.07 11.80
N GLU A 69 4.91 -3.00 11.74
CA GLU A 69 4.02 -3.60 12.73
C GLU A 69 3.76 -5.08 12.37
N PRO A 70 4.14 -6.05 13.22
CA PRO A 70 3.70 -7.42 13.04
C PRO A 70 2.18 -7.48 13.25
N ARG A 71 1.40 -7.69 12.20
CA ARG A 71 -0.04 -7.97 12.34
C ARG A 71 -0.19 -9.32 13.07
N PRO A 72 -1.08 -9.45 14.08
CA PRO A 72 -1.41 -10.74 14.65
C PRO A 72 -1.93 -11.66 13.53
N SER A 73 -1.38 -12.87 13.47
CA SER A 73 -1.79 -13.90 12.52
C SER A 73 -3.23 -14.32 12.82
N GLY A 74 -4.16 -14.00 11.93
CA GLY A 74 -5.52 -14.55 11.96
C GLY A 74 -6.57 -13.57 11.46
N GLY A 75 -7.17 -13.91 10.32
CA GLY A 75 -8.43 -13.31 9.93
C GLY A 75 -9.56 -13.83 10.81
N GLU A 76 -10.40 -12.93 11.30
CA GLU A 76 -11.83 -13.15 11.43
C GLU A 76 -12.49 -11.77 11.51
N THR A 77 -13.56 -11.60 10.74
CA THR A 77 -14.43 -10.42 10.71
C THR A 77 -14.94 -10.06 12.10
N ALA A 78 -14.59 -8.87 12.59
CA ALA A 78 -15.36 -8.21 13.64
C ALA A 78 -16.67 -7.69 13.01
N VAL A 79 -17.67 -8.55 12.96
CA VAL A 79 -19.07 -8.12 12.93
C VAL A 79 -19.36 -7.47 14.28
N VAL A 80 -19.47 -6.14 14.28
CA VAL A 80 -19.96 -5.39 15.43
C VAL A 80 -21.47 -5.59 15.52
N SER A 81 -21.91 -6.22 16.62
CA SER A 81 -23.28 -6.14 17.13
C SER A 81 -23.48 -4.86 17.92
#